data_AF-A0A932RL37-F1
#
_entry.id   AF-A0A932RL37-F1
#
_cell.length_a   1.000
_cell.length_b   1.000
_cell.length_c   1.000
_cell.angle_alpha   90.00
_cell.angle_beta   90.00
_cell.angle_gamma   90.00
#
_symmetry.space_group_name_H-M   'P 1'
#
loop_
_entity.id
_entity.type
_entity.pdbx_description
1 polymer ?
#
loop_
_entity_poly.entity_id
_entity_poly.type
_entity_poly.pdbx_seq_one_letter_code
_entity_poly.pdbx_strand_id
1 'polypeptide(L)'
;MISLPNGCADTKIQGGPGRKLLMRSSGSRCLAGVLSLLTLLIGNAMWIHAGPRFGVAIAPYMDGGDEVEKIMYKLAGQMPQVDRVYTAADPAQFYDILMKLKRMGRQVDFLVIMGHGSKTTPGIQFPVGSLDHGSVDLVDMQLLQAKLENKLATQRLNHEDSREIEQRLEQVKRRVQYLDSVADVMAPHAEVLLINCSVAATEEGRTFVLDLGEVLLHKRGGVVIASRSDVAVDQVNTIAQKLHAWFFDHGGWVPINDFFAGGNWHRFVIKAADTADAPARAESLTPISPPHRKPEGAYYGAAITLSVFAGQPGERGAEIYVIVFPGEPAQVSYKDRSEFGKATLPLDPRTYGFQGQLPHNRGGTRRVWGTYNANADSFEVHIEEPGVNILTPVTCAKQAGAVIRKAKKM
;
A
#
# COMPACT_ATOMS: atom_id res chain seq x y z
N MET A 1 49.18 26.05 -15.21
CA MET A 1 49.18 27.14 -16.19
C MET A 1 47.76 27.25 -16.75
N ILE A 2 46.93 28.08 -16.11
CA ILE A 2 45.58 28.45 -16.55
C ILE A 2 45.49 29.95 -16.29
N SER A 3 45.27 30.72 -17.36
CA SER A 3 45.25 32.19 -17.36
C SER A 3 43.87 32.68 -16.90
N LEU A 4 43.87 33.63 -15.96
CA LEU A 4 42.70 34.45 -15.62
C LEU A 4 42.83 35.81 -16.34
N PRO A 5 41.74 36.41 -16.83
CA PRO A 5 41.79 37.74 -17.41
C PRO A 5 41.76 38.81 -16.31
N ASN A 6 42.75 39.70 -16.38
CA ASN A 6 42.83 40.98 -15.68
C ASN A 6 41.80 41.97 -16.23
N GLY A 7 41.28 42.83 -15.35
CA GLY A 7 40.82 44.15 -15.75
C GLY A 7 39.66 44.69 -14.92
N CYS A 8 39.97 45.47 -13.88
CA CYS A 8 39.14 46.61 -13.50
C CYS A 8 40.04 47.70 -12.91
N ALA A 9 40.04 48.85 -13.59
CA ALA A 9 40.91 49.98 -13.36
C ALA A 9 40.39 50.88 -12.23
N ASP A 10 41.36 51.52 -11.55
CA ASP A 10 41.21 52.59 -10.60
C ASP A 10 40.37 53.76 -11.15
N THR A 11 39.41 54.25 -10.36
CA THR A 11 38.82 55.56 -10.58
C THR A 11 39.03 56.44 -9.36
N LYS A 12 39.95 57.42 -9.51
CA LYS A 12 40.15 58.53 -8.57
C LYS A 12 38.89 59.41 -8.53
N ILE A 13 38.39 59.70 -7.33
CA ILE A 13 37.38 60.74 -7.09
C ILE A 13 38.11 61.98 -6.59
N GLN A 14 38.17 63.02 -7.42
CA GLN A 14 38.47 64.40 -7.00
C GLN A 14 37.17 65.20 -6.99
N GLY A 15 36.92 65.92 -5.89
CA GLY A 15 35.75 66.78 -5.72
C GLY A 15 35.92 68.16 -6.37
N GLY A 16 34.77 68.79 -6.64
CA GLY A 16 34.65 70.20 -7.04
C GLY A 16 33.19 70.64 -7.07
N PRO A 17 32.83 71.85 -6.59
CA PRO A 17 31.45 72.21 -6.27
C PRO A 17 30.70 72.85 -7.44
N GLY A 18 29.39 72.57 -7.50
CA GLY A 18 28.41 73.45 -8.12
C GLY A 18 28.28 73.36 -9.63
N ARG A 19 27.33 72.54 -10.10
CA ARG A 19 26.50 72.83 -11.30
C ARG A 19 25.31 71.87 -11.34
N LYS A 20 24.10 72.44 -11.43
CA LYS A 20 22.86 71.70 -11.71
C LYS A 20 23.01 71.00 -13.06
N LEU A 21 23.03 69.67 -13.04
CA LEU A 21 22.95 68.83 -14.23
C LEU A 21 21.54 68.25 -14.32
N LEU A 22 20.81 68.68 -15.36
CA LEU A 22 19.58 68.06 -15.82
C LEU A 22 19.88 66.58 -16.16
N MET A 23 19.30 65.66 -15.39
CA MET A 23 19.25 64.23 -15.75
C MET A 23 18.36 64.06 -16.99
N ARG A 24 18.97 63.82 -18.15
CA ARG A 24 18.32 63.10 -19.25
C ARG A 24 18.47 61.60 -18.98
N SER A 25 17.35 60.91 -18.84
CA SER A 25 17.29 59.45 -18.71
C SER A 25 17.59 58.79 -20.06
N SER A 26 18.78 58.24 -20.19
CA SER A 26 19.10 57.26 -21.24
C SER A 26 19.81 56.10 -20.58
N GLY A 27 19.03 55.16 -20.04
CA GLY A 27 19.56 54.04 -19.28
C GLY A 27 18.54 52.92 -19.10
N SER A 28 17.93 52.45 -20.19
CA SER A 28 16.90 51.39 -20.15
C SER A 28 17.30 50.17 -20.99
N ARG A 29 18.58 49.76 -20.92
CA ARG A 29 19.06 48.52 -21.60
C ARG A 29 19.94 47.58 -20.75
N CYS A 30 20.42 47.98 -19.57
CA CYS A 30 21.17 47.07 -18.69
C CYS A 30 20.30 46.26 -17.71
N LEU A 31 19.09 46.72 -17.38
CA LEU A 31 18.21 46.01 -16.43
C LEU A 31 17.49 44.79 -17.05
N ALA A 32 17.28 44.77 -18.37
CA ALA A 32 16.63 43.65 -19.03
C ALA A 32 17.49 42.37 -19.08
N GLY A 33 18.82 42.51 -19.17
CA GLY A 33 19.75 41.37 -19.20
C GLY A 33 19.90 40.68 -17.85
N VAL A 34 19.96 41.45 -16.75
CA VAL A 34 20.05 40.90 -15.39
C VAL A 34 18.75 40.22 -14.97
N LEU A 35 17.60 40.80 -15.34
CA LEU A 35 16.30 40.20 -15.04
C LEU A 35 16.09 38.87 -15.80
N SER A 36 16.58 38.78 -17.05
CA SER A 36 16.44 37.57 -17.88
C SER A 36 17.37 36.43 -17.44
N LEU A 37 18.58 36.74 -16.95
CA LEU A 37 19.48 35.73 -16.35
C LEU A 37 18.93 35.22 -15.00
N LEU A 38 18.31 36.11 -14.21
CA LEU A 38 17.67 35.74 -12.95
C LEU A 38 16.41 34.90 -13.17
N THR A 39 15.61 35.18 -14.23
CA THR A 39 14.48 34.30 -14.59
C THR A 39 14.93 32.95 -15.15
N LEU A 40 16.10 32.87 -15.81
CA LEU A 40 16.66 31.58 -16.25
C LEU A 40 17.22 30.76 -15.08
N LEU A 41 17.80 31.40 -14.06
CA LEU A 41 18.32 30.74 -12.85
C LEU A 41 17.20 30.34 -11.88
N ILE A 42 16.17 31.18 -11.72
CA ILE A 42 14.99 30.86 -10.88
C ILE A 42 14.05 29.89 -11.61
N GLY A 43 13.90 30.02 -12.93
CA GLY A 43 13.07 29.14 -13.76
C GLY A 43 13.57 27.69 -13.84
N ASN A 44 14.88 27.48 -13.72
CA ASN A 44 15.47 26.12 -13.64
C ASN A 44 15.55 25.57 -12.21
N ALA A 45 15.52 26.42 -11.18
CA ALA A 45 15.53 25.98 -9.79
C ALA A 45 14.15 25.46 -9.29
N MET A 46 13.06 25.81 -9.99
CA MET A 46 11.69 25.39 -9.65
C MET A 46 11.13 24.26 -10.51
N TRP A 47 11.92 23.68 -11.41
CA TRP A 47 11.65 22.30 -11.81
C TRP A 47 12.22 21.40 -10.73
N ILE A 48 11.52 21.35 -9.59
CA ILE A 48 11.54 20.19 -8.72
C ILE A 48 11.16 19.05 -9.65
N HIS A 49 12.17 18.40 -10.22
CA HIS A 49 12.01 17.22 -11.04
C HIS A 49 11.41 16.20 -10.08
N ALA A 50 10.09 16.08 -10.11
CA ALA A 50 9.44 14.83 -9.78
C ALA A 50 10.07 13.83 -10.77
N GLY A 51 11.20 13.27 -10.36
CA GLY A 51 11.89 12.25 -11.13
C GLY A 51 10.89 11.14 -11.45
N PRO A 52 11.18 10.31 -12.45
CA PRO A 52 10.37 9.13 -12.69
C PRO A 52 10.14 8.40 -11.37
N ARG A 53 8.88 8.14 -11.05
CA ARG A 53 8.46 7.33 -9.89
C ARG A 53 9.29 6.05 -9.90
N PHE A 54 9.86 5.70 -8.76
CA PHE A 54 10.75 4.57 -8.62
C PHE A 54 10.35 3.77 -7.38
N GLY A 55 9.65 2.67 -7.62
CA GLY A 55 9.20 1.79 -6.57
C GLY A 55 10.11 0.59 -6.36
N VAL A 56 10.15 0.17 -5.10
CA VAL A 56 10.99 -0.92 -4.63
C VAL A 56 10.15 -1.83 -3.76
N ALA A 57 10.26 -3.13 -3.96
CA ALA A 57 9.77 -4.12 -3.02
C ALA A 57 10.95 -4.83 -2.36
N ILE A 58 10.84 -5.05 -1.06
CA ILE A 58 11.72 -5.94 -0.30
C ILE A 58 10.83 -7.09 0.17
N ALA A 59 11.05 -8.26 -0.41
CA ALA A 59 10.29 -9.47 -0.12
C ALA A 59 11.26 -10.57 0.34
N PRO A 60 10.87 -11.40 1.32
CA PRO A 60 11.63 -12.60 1.64
C PRO A 60 11.50 -13.52 0.43
N TYR A 61 12.59 -13.69 -0.31
CA TYR A 61 12.70 -14.82 -1.22
C TYR A 61 14.01 -15.51 -0.96
N MET A 62 13.90 -16.79 -0.66
CA MET A 62 15.02 -17.68 -0.51
C MET A 62 14.72 -18.97 -1.26
N ASP A 63 15.77 -19.58 -1.83
CA ASP A 63 15.72 -21.01 -2.08
C ASP A 63 15.47 -21.72 -0.73
N GLY A 64 14.31 -22.36 -0.62
CA GLY A 64 13.86 -23.00 0.62
C GLY A 64 12.90 -22.18 1.50
N GLY A 65 12.52 -20.96 1.08
CA GLY A 65 11.43 -20.22 1.71
C GLY A 65 10.08 -20.94 1.61
N ASP A 66 9.12 -20.55 2.45
CA ASP A 66 7.79 -21.17 2.42
C ASP A 66 6.98 -20.76 1.19
N GLU A 67 5.86 -21.45 0.92
CA GLU A 67 5.03 -21.15 -0.25
C GLU A 67 4.46 -19.73 -0.21
N VAL A 68 4.20 -19.17 0.97
CA VAL A 68 3.68 -17.80 1.12
C VAL A 68 4.76 -16.79 0.73
N GLU A 69 6.01 -16.98 1.16
CA GLU A 69 7.14 -16.12 0.77
C GLU A 69 7.35 -16.12 -0.75
N LYS A 70 7.26 -17.29 -1.39
CA LYS A 70 7.34 -17.40 -2.86
C LYS A 70 6.21 -16.65 -3.56
N ILE A 71 5.00 -16.72 -3.03
CA ILE A 71 3.83 -16.01 -3.56
C ILE A 71 4.00 -14.49 -3.35
N MET A 72 4.47 -14.05 -2.18
CA MET A 72 4.78 -12.65 -1.90
C MET A 72 5.81 -12.08 -2.88
N TYR A 73 6.89 -12.80 -3.15
CA TYR A 73 7.89 -12.37 -4.13
C TYR A 73 7.31 -12.23 -5.55
N LYS A 74 6.44 -13.16 -5.97
CA LYS A 74 5.75 -13.08 -7.26
C LYS A 74 4.79 -11.89 -7.31
N LEU A 75 4.00 -11.68 -6.26
CA LEU A 75 3.13 -10.51 -6.12
C LEU A 75 3.94 -9.22 -6.26
N ALA A 76 5.06 -9.10 -5.55
CA ALA A 76 5.95 -7.95 -5.63
C ALA A 76 6.37 -7.61 -7.07
N GLY A 77 6.72 -8.63 -7.85
CA GLY A 77 7.13 -8.47 -9.25
C GLY A 77 6.00 -8.09 -10.21
N GLN A 78 4.74 -8.22 -9.81
CA GLN A 78 3.57 -7.87 -10.63
C GLN A 78 2.96 -6.52 -10.25
N MET A 79 3.35 -5.93 -9.13
CA MET A 79 2.86 -4.62 -8.72
C MET A 79 3.32 -3.55 -9.72
N PRO A 80 2.41 -2.82 -10.39
CA PRO A 80 2.79 -1.88 -11.45
C PRO A 80 3.58 -0.67 -10.93
N GLN A 81 3.55 -0.42 -9.62
CA GLN A 81 4.34 0.61 -8.96
C GLN A 81 5.76 0.14 -8.59
N VAL A 82 6.08 -1.16 -8.69
CA VAL A 82 7.38 -1.71 -8.25
C VAL A 82 8.30 -1.91 -9.46
N ASP A 83 9.41 -1.18 -9.50
CA ASP A 83 10.43 -1.31 -10.54
C ASP A 83 11.50 -2.36 -10.21
N ARG A 84 11.77 -2.58 -8.92
CA ARG A 84 12.81 -3.49 -8.45
C ARG A 84 12.36 -4.27 -7.23
N VAL A 85 12.59 -5.58 -7.26
CA VAL A 85 12.42 -6.46 -6.09
C VAL A 85 13.80 -6.83 -5.56
N TYR A 86 14.00 -6.65 -4.25
CA TYR A 86 15.19 -7.10 -3.52
C TYR A 86 14.79 -8.11 -2.45
N THR A 87 15.79 -8.86 -1.99
CA THR A 87 15.69 -9.76 -0.83
C THR A 87 16.65 -9.26 0.24
N ALA A 88 16.22 -9.31 1.50
CA ALA A 88 17.03 -9.00 2.67
C ALA A 88 16.99 -10.19 3.62
N ALA A 89 18.17 -10.66 4.04
CA ALA A 89 18.33 -11.76 4.97
C ALA A 89 18.15 -11.31 6.43
N ASP A 90 18.40 -10.03 6.71
CA ASP A 90 18.30 -9.44 8.05
C ASP A 90 17.98 -7.94 7.97
N PRO A 91 17.65 -7.29 9.10
CA PRO A 91 17.39 -5.85 9.13
C PRO A 91 18.56 -4.97 8.66
N ALA A 92 19.82 -5.40 8.84
CA ALA A 92 20.97 -4.60 8.40
C ALA A 92 21.05 -4.57 6.86
N GLN A 93 20.86 -5.72 6.21
CA GLN A 93 20.80 -5.81 4.76
C GLN A 93 19.63 -5.01 4.17
N PHE A 94 18.48 -4.99 4.84
CA PHE A 94 17.35 -4.13 4.47
C PHE A 94 17.78 -2.65 4.36
N TYR A 95 18.42 -2.12 5.39
CA TYR A 95 18.89 -0.73 5.37
C TYR A 95 20.05 -0.52 4.37
N ASP A 96 20.94 -1.49 4.19
CA ASP A 96 22.04 -1.40 3.23
C ASP A 96 21.55 -1.34 1.77
N ILE A 97 20.45 -2.02 1.45
CA ILE A 97 19.78 -1.92 0.15
C ILE A 97 19.29 -0.49 -0.07
N LEU A 98 18.61 0.11 0.92
CA LEU A 98 18.14 1.49 0.86
C LEU A 98 19.32 2.48 0.71
N MET A 99 20.38 2.29 1.47
CA MET A 99 21.60 3.11 1.36
C MET A 99 22.32 2.95 0.02
N LYS A 100 22.27 1.75 -0.59
CA LYS A 100 22.76 1.53 -1.96
C LYS A 100 21.93 2.33 -2.98
N LEU A 101 20.60 2.32 -2.86
CA LEU A 101 19.72 3.11 -3.74
C LEU A 101 20.00 4.60 -3.63
N LYS A 102 20.19 5.12 -2.41
CA LYS A 102 20.61 6.50 -2.15
C LYS A 102 21.92 6.83 -2.87
N ARG A 103 22.95 5.98 -2.74
CA ARG A 103 24.26 6.17 -3.42
C ARG A 103 24.13 6.16 -4.95
N MET A 104 23.13 5.48 -5.50
CA MET A 104 22.81 5.49 -6.93
C MET A 104 22.01 6.73 -7.37
N GLY A 105 21.72 7.67 -6.46
CA GLY A 105 20.90 8.85 -6.74
C GLY A 105 19.43 8.53 -6.98
N ARG A 106 18.94 7.37 -6.52
CA ARG A 106 17.54 6.96 -6.66
C ARG A 106 16.76 7.39 -5.43
N GLN A 107 15.57 7.95 -5.65
CA GLN A 107 14.61 8.24 -4.60
C GLN A 107 13.45 7.27 -4.70
N VAL A 108 13.08 6.64 -3.60
CA VAL A 108 12.01 5.63 -3.54
C VAL A 108 10.70 6.33 -3.21
N ASP A 109 9.75 6.35 -4.15
CA ASP A 109 8.42 6.93 -3.92
C ASP A 109 7.38 5.88 -3.50
N PHE A 110 7.64 4.61 -3.77
CA PHE A 110 6.81 3.49 -3.36
C PHE A 110 7.67 2.36 -2.81
N LEU A 111 7.63 2.11 -1.50
CA LEU A 111 8.36 1.01 -0.86
C LEU A 111 7.38 -0.05 -0.37
N VAL A 112 7.54 -1.29 -0.82
CA VAL A 112 6.79 -2.43 -0.28
C VAL A 112 7.72 -3.26 0.58
N ILE A 113 7.30 -3.54 1.82
CA ILE A 113 8.05 -4.41 2.72
C ILE A 113 7.16 -5.59 3.07
N MET A 114 7.56 -6.77 2.63
CA MET A 114 6.80 -8.01 2.83
C MET A 114 7.51 -8.90 3.85
N GLY A 115 6.76 -9.72 4.56
CA GLY A 115 7.30 -10.75 5.43
C GLY A 115 6.28 -11.31 6.40
N HIS A 116 6.67 -12.31 7.17
CA HIS A 116 5.82 -12.82 8.23
C HIS A 116 5.73 -11.80 9.38
N GLY A 117 4.59 -11.80 10.05
CA GLY A 117 4.31 -10.98 11.21
C GLY A 117 3.13 -11.55 11.97
N SER A 118 2.89 -11.09 13.19
CA SER A 118 1.71 -11.48 13.95
C SER A 118 1.23 -10.33 14.83
N LYS A 119 -0.01 -10.46 15.30
CA LYS A 119 -0.58 -9.55 16.29
C LYS A 119 0.20 -9.53 17.61
N THR A 120 0.75 -10.67 18.02
CA THR A 120 1.45 -10.85 19.30
C THR A 120 2.92 -10.46 19.24
N THR A 121 3.50 -10.44 18.05
CA THR A 121 4.89 -10.05 17.78
C THR A 121 4.91 -9.14 16.57
N PRO A 122 4.49 -7.86 16.74
CA PRO A 122 4.44 -6.93 15.62
C PRO A 122 5.84 -6.68 15.08
N GLY A 123 6.00 -6.85 13.78
CA GLY A 123 7.27 -6.71 13.10
C GLY A 123 7.27 -7.42 11.76
N ILE A 124 8.43 -7.39 11.08
CA ILE A 124 8.66 -8.06 9.81
C ILE A 124 9.78 -9.07 10.03
N GLN A 125 9.46 -10.35 9.92
CA GLN A 125 10.44 -11.40 10.07
C GLN A 125 11.29 -11.51 8.82
N PHE A 126 12.60 -11.55 9.04
CA PHE A 126 13.59 -11.89 8.03
C PHE A 126 14.13 -13.29 8.33
N PRO A 127 14.88 -13.89 7.39
CA PRO A 127 15.58 -15.16 7.65
C PRO A 127 16.44 -15.15 8.91
N VAL A 128 17.12 -14.03 9.15
CA VAL A 128 17.97 -13.79 10.32
C VAL A 128 17.48 -12.53 11.03
N GLY A 129 16.67 -12.73 12.07
CA GLY A 129 16.15 -11.66 12.92
C GLY A 129 14.85 -11.03 12.40
N SER A 130 14.50 -9.88 12.97
CA SER A 130 13.24 -9.18 12.67
C SER A 130 13.43 -7.67 12.63
N LEU A 131 12.67 -7.01 11.76
CA LEU A 131 12.36 -5.60 11.91
C LEU A 131 11.28 -5.48 12.99
N ASP A 132 11.68 -5.24 14.23
CA ASP A 132 10.79 -5.00 15.37
C ASP A 132 10.94 -3.56 15.88
N HIS A 133 10.13 -3.19 16.88
CA HIS A 133 10.16 -1.86 17.49
C HIS A 133 11.57 -1.45 17.95
N GLY A 134 12.32 -2.33 18.60
CA GLY A 134 13.69 -2.04 19.06
C GLY A 134 14.67 -1.77 17.92
N SER A 135 14.43 -2.32 16.73
CA SER A 135 15.27 -2.11 15.55
C SER A 135 14.95 -0.83 14.75
N VAL A 136 13.78 -0.21 14.99
CA VAL A 136 13.27 0.97 14.26
C VAL A 136 13.03 2.20 15.14
N ASP A 137 13.26 2.12 16.46
CA ASP A 137 12.99 3.25 17.34
C ASP A 137 14.13 4.29 17.32
N LEU A 138 14.02 5.26 16.41
CA LEU A 138 14.96 6.38 16.31
C LEU A 138 14.88 7.30 17.55
N VAL A 139 13.70 7.46 18.14
CA VAL A 139 13.48 8.38 19.26
C VAL A 139 14.15 7.84 20.51
N ASP A 140 13.94 6.56 20.83
CA ASP A 140 14.59 5.92 21.98
C ASP A 140 16.11 5.87 21.81
N MET A 141 16.61 5.66 20.58
CA MET A 141 18.05 5.73 20.33
C MET A 141 18.62 7.14 20.55
N GLN A 142 17.89 8.20 20.15
CA GLN A 142 18.27 9.59 20.42
C GLN A 142 18.22 9.92 21.92
N LEU A 143 17.20 9.44 22.63
CA LEU A 143 17.10 9.60 24.10
C LEU A 143 18.24 8.88 24.82
N LEU A 144 18.58 7.66 24.38
CA LEU A 144 19.72 6.92 24.90
C LEU A 144 21.04 7.67 24.63
N GLN A 145 21.22 8.23 23.44
CA GLN A 145 22.37 9.07 23.11
C GLN A 145 22.49 10.24 24.09
N ALA A 146 21.42 11.02 24.28
CA ALA A 146 21.40 12.17 25.18
C ALA A 146 21.67 11.77 26.64
N LYS A 147 21.13 10.62 27.08
CA LYS A 147 21.38 10.07 28.42
C LYS A 147 22.85 9.69 28.63
N LEU A 148 23.48 9.05 27.65
CA LEU A 148 24.90 8.68 27.73
C LEU A 148 25.81 9.93 27.70
N GLU A 149 25.48 10.93 26.88
CA GLU A 149 26.19 12.22 26.85
C GLU A 149 26.10 12.96 28.19
N ASN A 150 24.91 13.02 28.78
CA ASN A 150 24.73 13.62 30.11
C ASN A 150 25.50 12.85 31.19
N LYS A 151 25.50 11.51 31.14
CA LYS A 151 26.24 10.68 32.08
C LYS A 151 27.75 10.97 32.03
N LEU A 152 28.33 11.09 30.83
CA LEU A 152 29.73 11.48 30.64
C LEU A 152 30.03 12.90 31.13
N ALA A 153 29.08 13.84 30.95
CA ALA A 153 29.29 15.24 31.33
C ALA A 153 29.15 15.50 32.84
N THR A 154 28.29 14.74 33.54
CA THR A 154 27.90 15.04 34.93
C THR A 154 28.51 14.13 35.98
N GLN A 155 28.84 12.88 35.64
CA GLN A 155 29.32 11.92 36.63
C GLN A 155 30.84 11.89 36.69
N ARG A 156 31.40 11.93 37.91
CA ARG A 156 32.79 11.58 38.15
C ARG A 156 32.94 10.06 38.06
N LEU A 157 33.05 9.58 36.82
CA LEU A 157 33.26 8.18 36.51
C LEU A 157 34.73 7.84 36.72
N ASN A 158 35.01 6.58 37.08
CA ASN A 158 36.37 6.08 36.96
C ASN A 158 36.72 5.96 35.45
N HIS A 159 38.01 5.82 35.15
CA HIS A 159 38.48 5.83 33.76
C HIS A 159 38.02 4.60 32.94
N GLU A 160 37.69 3.47 33.58
CA GLU A 160 37.18 2.28 32.91
C GLU A 160 35.71 2.47 32.48
N ASP A 161 34.86 2.92 33.40
CA ASP A 161 33.44 3.23 33.14
C ASP A 161 33.29 4.31 32.06
N SER A 162 34.15 5.34 32.07
CA SER A 162 34.14 6.38 31.02
C SER A 162 34.40 5.78 29.64
N ARG A 163 35.38 4.88 29.51
CA ARG A 163 35.70 4.24 28.22
C ARG A 163 34.57 3.36 27.72
N GLU A 164 33.92 2.59 28.60
CA GLU A 164 32.77 1.78 28.22
C GLU A 164 31.61 2.65 27.73
N ILE A 165 31.30 3.74 28.45
CA ILE A 165 30.23 4.66 28.07
C ILE A 165 30.55 5.39 26.76
N GLU A 166 31.80 5.81 26.55
CA GLU A 166 32.25 6.41 25.29
C GLU A 166 32.09 5.46 24.10
N GLN A 167 32.50 4.19 24.26
CA GLN A 167 32.33 3.18 23.22
C GLN A 167 30.85 2.95 22.89
N ARG A 168 30.01 2.82 23.91
CA ARG A 168 28.57 2.65 23.73
C ARG A 168 27.92 3.88 23.10
N LEU A 169 28.31 5.09 23.50
CA LEU A 169 27.82 6.33 22.92
C LEU A 169 28.18 6.42 21.43
N GLU A 170 29.41 6.07 21.06
CA GLU A 170 29.86 6.07 19.67
C GLU A 170 29.08 5.07 18.81
N GLN A 171 28.78 3.87 19.35
CA GLN A 171 27.92 2.90 18.68
C GLN A 171 26.50 3.45 18.44
N VAL A 172 25.90 4.07 19.47
CA VAL A 172 24.55 4.68 19.35
C VAL A 172 24.57 5.83 18.34
N LYS A 173 25.57 6.72 18.38
CA LYS A 173 25.73 7.83 17.42
C LYS A 173 25.78 7.33 15.98
N ARG A 174 26.60 6.31 15.71
CA ARG A 174 26.68 5.70 14.38
C ARG A 174 25.35 5.10 13.94
N ARG A 175 24.64 4.43 14.86
CA ARG A 175 23.33 3.84 14.55
C ARG A 175 22.28 4.90 14.25
N VAL A 176 22.20 5.96 15.07
CA VAL A 176 21.29 7.10 14.84
C VAL A 176 21.59 7.78 13.51
N GLN A 177 22.86 8.10 13.22
CA GLN A 177 23.25 8.69 11.94
C GLN A 177 22.92 7.78 10.75
N TYR A 178 23.13 6.48 10.90
CA TYR A 178 22.81 5.51 9.87
C TYR A 178 21.30 5.49 9.58
N LEU A 179 20.45 5.36 10.60
CA LEU A 179 18.99 5.38 10.45
C LEU A 179 18.49 6.73 9.93
N ASP A 180 19.00 7.84 10.43
CA ASP A 180 18.68 9.19 9.93
C ASP A 180 19.02 9.35 8.44
N SER A 181 20.13 8.76 8.00
CA SER A 181 20.56 8.83 6.61
C SER A 181 19.70 8.01 5.66
N VAL A 182 18.96 7.01 6.17
CA VAL A 182 18.02 6.20 5.38
C VAL A 182 16.87 7.05 4.89
N ALA A 183 16.33 7.97 5.69
CA ALA A 183 15.22 8.84 5.29
C ALA A 183 15.50 9.67 4.00
N ASP A 184 16.77 9.95 3.71
CA ASP A 184 17.15 10.68 2.49
C ASP A 184 16.91 9.88 1.20
N VAL A 185 16.74 8.55 1.29
CA VAL A 185 16.42 7.69 0.14
C VAL A 185 14.98 7.86 -0.32
N MET A 186 14.06 8.27 0.56
CA MET A 186 12.65 8.33 0.23
C MET A 186 12.35 9.57 -0.62
N ALA A 187 11.42 9.48 -1.56
CA ALA A 187 10.93 10.66 -2.30
C ALA A 187 9.98 11.50 -1.42
N PRO A 188 9.75 12.78 -1.74
CA PRO A 188 8.65 13.54 -1.13
C PRO A 188 7.31 12.83 -1.29
N HIS A 189 6.53 12.76 -0.20
CA HIS A 189 5.23 12.07 -0.16
C HIS A 189 5.28 10.57 -0.51
N ALA A 190 6.40 9.91 -0.24
CA ALA A 190 6.52 8.49 -0.51
C ALA A 190 5.49 7.65 0.27
N GLU A 191 5.11 6.52 -0.32
CA GLU A 191 4.21 5.54 0.28
C GLU A 191 4.99 4.27 0.64
N VAL A 192 4.80 3.79 1.87
CA VAL A 192 5.36 2.54 2.37
C VAL A 192 4.21 1.56 2.61
N LEU A 193 4.17 0.44 1.89
CA LEU A 193 3.19 -0.62 2.08
C LEU A 193 3.81 -1.79 2.85
N LEU A 194 3.24 -2.12 4.01
CA LEU A 194 3.63 -3.28 4.80
C LEU A 194 2.69 -4.44 4.50
N ILE A 195 3.19 -5.50 3.86
CA ILE A 195 2.43 -6.74 3.60
C ILE A 195 2.88 -7.80 4.61
N ASN A 196 2.28 -7.77 5.78
CA ASN A 196 2.47 -8.74 6.85
C ASN A 196 1.20 -8.84 7.73
N CYS A 197 0.99 -9.98 8.37
CA CYS A 197 -0.24 -10.25 9.11
C CYS A 197 -0.37 -9.38 10.36
N SER A 198 -1.51 -8.70 10.47
CA SER A 198 -1.99 -8.05 11.70
C SER A 198 -1.00 -7.08 12.37
N VAL A 199 -0.06 -6.50 11.62
CA VAL A 199 1.03 -5.67 12.19
C VAL A 199 0.52 -4.44 12.92
N ALA A 200 -0.60 -3.85 12.48
CA ALA A 200 -1.20 -2.67 13.10
C ALA A 200 -2.39 -3.01 14.03
N ALA A 201 -2.60 -4.28 14.35
CA ALA A 201 -3.78 -4.73 15.08
C ALA A 201 -3.77 -4.29 16.56
N THR A 202 -2.61 -4.19 17.18
CA THR A 202 -2.39 -3.78 18.59
C THR A 202 -1.87 -2.35 18.69
N GLU A 203 -1.82 -1.80 19.90
CA GLU A 203 -1.16 -0.50 20.15
C GLU A 203 0.34 -0.59 19.87
N GLU A 204 1.02 -1.60 20.41
CA GLU A 204 2.44 -1.88 20.13
C GLU A 204 2.72 -1.99 18.62
N GLY A 205 1.83 -2.66 17.89
CA GLY A 205 1.92 -2.76 16.45
C GLY A 205 1.75 -1.42 15.72
N ARG A 206 0.84 -0.56 16.18
CA ARG A 206 0.72 0.82 15.65
C ARG A 206 1.97 1.63 15.95
N THR A 207 2.54 1.51 17.15
CA THR A 207 3.80 2.16 17.52
C THR A 207 4.93 1.73 16.60
N PHE A 208 5.11 0.42 16.37
CA PHE A 208 6.07 -0.10 15.41
C PHE A 208 5.90 0.50 14.00
N VAL A 209 4.66 0.56 13.49
CA VAL A 209 4.37 1.14 12.16
C VAL A 209 4.73 2.62 12.11
N LEU A 210 4.43 3.37 13.16
CA LEU A 210 4.75 4.80 13.27
C LEU A 210 6.26 5.04 13.36
N ASP A 211 6.98 4.25 14.16
CA ASP A 211 8.43 4.42 14.32
C ASP A 211 9.20 4.00 13.05
N LEU A 212 8.75 2.93 12.38
CA LEU A 212 9.25 2.59 11.05
C LEU A 212 8.98 3.74 10.05
N GLY A 213 7.77 4.31 10.11
CA GLY A 213 7.41 5.49 9.33
C GLY A 213 8.33 6.68 9.63
N GLU A 214 8.65 6.93 10.89
CA GLU A 214 9.56 7.99 11.31
C GLU A 214 10.98 7.77 10.73
N VAL A 215 11.54 6.56 10.88
CA VAL A 215 12.85 6.22 10.31
C VAL A 215 12.91 6.46 8.80
N LEU A 216 11.85 6.11 8.08
CA LEU A 216 11.83 6.18 6.62
C LEU A 216 11.42 7.56 6.09
N LEU A 217 10.47 8.25 6.72
CA LEU A 217 9.73 9.35 6.12
C LEU A 217 9.86 10.70 6.86
N HIS A 218 10.47 10.77 8.04
CA HIS A 218 10.47 12.01 8.86
C HIS A 218 11.00 13.26 8.13
N LYS A 219 11.95 13.13 7.20
CA LYS A 219 12.52 14.29 6.47
C LYS A 219 11.62 14.85 5.39
N ARG A 220 10.74 14.04 4.82
CA ARG A 220 10.02 14.38 3.57
C ARG A 220 8.51 14.14 3.66
N GLY A 221 8.07 13.61 4.78
CA GLY A 221 6.70 13.15 4.99
C GLY A 221 6.32 12.02 4.04
N GLY A 222 5.13 11.50 4.25
CA GLY A 222 4.62 10.40 3.46
C GLY A 222 3.60 9.60 4.22
N VAL A 223 3.44 8.36 3.81
CA VAL A 223 2.39 7.48 4.32
C VAL A 223 2.93 6.09 4.52
N VAL A 224 2.60 5.48 5.65
CA VAL A 224 2.71 4.03 5.83
C VAL A 224 1.30 3.42 5.74
N ILE A 225 1.17 2.34 4.98
CA ILE A 225 -0.05 1.55 4.83
C ILE A 225 0.22 0.18 5.43
N ALA A 226 -0.60 -0.23 6.39
CA ALA A 226 -0.40 -1.48 7.11
C ALA A 226 -1.74 -2.14 7.45
N SER A 227 -1.76 -3.48 7.54
CA SER A 227 -2.97 -4.23 7.85
C SER A 227 -3.20 -4.36 9.37
N ARG A 228 -4.47 -4.22 9.79
CA ARG A 228 -4.95 -4.52 11.16
C ARG A 228 -5.53 -5.92 11.30
N SER A 229 -5.61 -6.67 10.20
CA SER A 229 -6.05 -8.07 10.18
C SER A 229 -4.96 -8.94 9.59
N ASP A 230 -5.17 -10.25 9.64
CA ASP A 230 -4.34 -11.18 8.90
C ASP A 230 -4.41 -10.83 7.42
N VAL A 231 -3.28 -11.04 6.74
CA VAL A 231 -3.13 -10.75 5.32
C VAL A 231 -3.09 -12.07 4.59
N ALA A 232 -4.04 -12.29 3.69
CA ALA A 232 -4.03 -13.43 2.80
C ALA A 232 -3.37 -13.01 1.49
N VAL A 233 -2.20 -13.58 1.19
CA VAL A 233 -1.57 -13.45 -0.12
C VAL A 233 -1.81 -14.75 -0.88
N ASP A 234 -2.59 -14.70 -1.95
CA ASP A 234 -2.93 -15.88 -2.73
C ASP A 234 -2.84 -15.59 -4.23
N GLN A 235 -2.62 -16.66 -4.99
CA GLN A 235 -2.72 -16.65 -6.44
C GLN A 235 -4.12 -17.10 -6.84
N VAL A 236 -4.78 -16.33 -7.70
CA VAL A 236 -6.09 -16.68 -8.23
C VAL A 236 -5.94 -17.81 -9.25
N ASN A 237 -5.96 -19.05 -8.77
CA ASN A 237 -5.85 -20.23 -9.62
C ASN A 237 -7.22 -20.73 -10.09
N THR A 238 -8.29 -20.31 -9.42
CA THR A 238 -9.65 -20.75 -9.69
C THR A 238 -10.65 -19.60 -9.75
N ILE A 239 -11.76 -19.81 -10.47
CA ILE A 239 -12.90 -18.88 -10.47
C ILE A 239 -13.46 -18.69 -9.05
N ALA A 240 -13.42 -19.71 -8.18
CA ALA A 240 -13.87 -19.58 -6.80
C ALA A 240 -12.99 -18.61 -6.00
N GLN A 241 -11.66 -18.72 -6.09
CA GLN A 241 -10.74 -17.75 -5.49
C GLN A 241 -10.92 -16.36 -6.08
N LYS A 242 -11.18 -16.28 -7.38
CA LYS A 242 -11.47 -15.02 -8.08
C LYS A 242 -12.69 -14.31 -7.50
N LEU A 243 -13.76 -15.06 -7.25
CA LEU A 243 -14.98 -14.55 -6.62
C LEU A 243 -14.70 -14.17 -5.16
N HIS A 244 -13.95 -14.98 -4.42
CA HIS A 244 -13.59 -14.66 -3.04
C HIS A 244 -12.82 -13.35 -2.94
N ALA A 245 -11.76 -13.20 -3.75
CA ALA A 245 -10.97 -11.98 -3.84
C ALA A 245 -11.86 -10.76 -4.17
N TRP A 246 -12.79 -10.93 -5.11
CA TRP A 246 -13.69 -9.86 -5.52
C TRP A 246 -14.68 -9.44 -4.42
N PHE A 247 -15.33 -10.40 -3.76
CA PHE A 247 -16.39 -10.13 -2.78
C PHE A 247 -15.88 -9.71 -1.41
N PHE A 248 -14.79 -10.32 -0.94
CA PHE A 248 -14.41 -10.23 0.47
C PHE A 248 -13.11 -9.46 0.70
N ASP A 249 -12.16 -9.50 -0.24
CA ASP A 249 -10.78 -9.11 0.07
C ASP A 249 -10.27 -7.88 -0.70
N HIS A 250 -10.75 -7.64 -1.92
CA HIS A 250 -10.18 -6.63 -2.83
C HIS A 250 -11.21 -5.65 -3.41
N GLY A 251 -12.50 -6.01 -3.44
CA GLY A 251 -13.53 -5.14 -4.05
C GLY A 251 -13.30 -4.84 -5.54
N GLY A 252 -12.50 -5.67 -6.21
CA GLY A 252 -12.12 -5.55 -7.62
C GLY A 252 -11.86 -6.91 -8.27
N TRP A 253 -11.96 -6.95 -9.60
CA TRP A 253 -11.77 -8.17 -10.39
C TRP A 253 -10.28 -8.50 -10.54
N VAL A 254 -9.85 -9.66 -10.04
CA VAL A 254 -8.46 -10.15 -10.13
C VAL A 254 -8.37 -11.24 -11.20
N PRO A 255 -7.60 -11.08 -12.29
CA PRO A 255 -7.44 -12.10 -13.34
C PRO A 255 -6.98 -13.47 -12.81
N ILE A 256 -7.29 -14.54 -13.55
CA ILE A 256 -6.72 -15.87 -13.25
C ILE A 256 -5.21 -15.81 -13.46
N ASN A 257 -4.46 -16.48 -12.58
CA ASN A 257 -3.00 -16.47 -12.42
C ASN A 257 -2.41 -15.17 -11.87
N ASP A 258 -3.25 -14.19 -11.53
CA ASP A 258 -2.82 -12.96 -10.85
C ASP A 258 -2.85 -13.13 -9.32
N PHE A 259 -2.19 -12.22 -8.61
CA PHE A 259 -1.98 -12.32 -7.17
C PHE A 259 -2.69 -11.18 -6.45
N PHE A 260 -3.18 -11.43 -5.24
CA PHE A 260 -3.85 -10.41 -4.42
C PHE A 260 -3.46 -10.51 -2.96
N ALA A 261 -3.61 -9.40 -2.23
CA ALA A 261 -3.37 -9.30 -0.79
C ALA A 261 -4.63 -8.81 -0.04
N GLY A 262 -5.44 -9.72 0.48
CA GLY A 262 -6.59 -9.37 1.32
C GLY A 262 -6.16 -8.83 2.68
N GLY A 263 -6.80 -7.78 3.18
CA GLY A 263 -6.49 -7.22 4.51
C GLY A 263 -7.31 -6.00 4.88
N ASN A 264 -7.38 -5.70 6.19
CA ASN A 264 -7.96 -4.46 6.71
C ASN A 264 -6.88 -3.37 6.76
N TRP A 265 -6.68 -2.66 5.65
CA TRP A 265 -5.62 -1.69 5.46
C TRP A 265 -5.92 -0.33 6.11
N HIS A 266 -4.92 0.19 6.83
CA HIS A 266 -4.97 1.48 7.51
C HIS A 266 -3.83 2.39 7.07
N ARG A 267 -4.09 3.70 7.08
CA ARG A 267 -3.18 4.74 6.60
C ARG A 267 -2.62 5.56 7.76
N PHE A 268 -1.30 5.53 7.91
CA PHE A 268 -0.54 6.28 8.91
C PHE A 268 0.20 7.42 8.21
N VAL A 269 -0.11 8.67 8.55
CA VAL A 269 0.51 9.84 7.90
C VAL A 269 1.71 10.29 8.71
N ILE A 270 2.88 10.29 8.08
CA ILE A 270 4.12 10.80 8.65
C ILE A 270 4.36 12.19 8.09
N LYS A 271 4.56 13.17 8.97
CA LYS A 271 4.75 14.56 8.57
C LYS A 271 6.24 14.85 8.40
N ALA A 272 6.57 15.76 7.49
CA ALA A 272 7.93 16.22 7.33
C ALA A 272 8.33 17.12 8.51
N ALA A 273 9.52 16.91 9.06
CA ALA A 273 10.03 17.60 10.24
C ALA A 273 10.17 19.13 10.07
N ASP A 274 10.23 19.63 8.83
CA ASP A 274 10.37 21.04 8.48
C ASP A 274 9.02 21.80 8.40
N THR A 275 7.89 21.11 8.59
CA THR A 275 6.57 21.76 8.62
C THR A 275 6.27 22.34 10.01
N ALA A 276 6.58 23.63 10.17
CA ALA A 276 6.61 24.38 11.45
C ALA A 276 5.34 24.34 12.34
N ASP A 277 4.19 23.85 11.85
CA ASP A 277 2.89 23.94 12.52
C ASP A 277 2.20 22.58 12.78
N ALA A 278 2.91 21.47 12.62
CA ALA A 278 2.27 20.16 12.59
C ALA A 278 2.45 19.37 13.90
N PRO A 279 1.37 18.92 14.59
CA PRO A 279 1.51 17.93 15.65
C PRO A 279 2.13 16.65 15.06
N ALA A 280 3.15 16.12 15.75
CA ALA A 280 4.13 15.18 15.21
C ALA A 280 3.57 13.85 14.67
N ARG A 281 2.35 13.45 15.03
CA ARG A 281 1.75 12.17 14.63
C ARG A 281 0.25 12.35 14.38
N ALA A 282 -0.26 11.88 13.23
CA ALA A 282 -1.69 11.86 12.94
C ALA A 282 -2.09 10.53 12.29
N GLU A 283 -2.92 9.76 12.99
CA GLU A 283 -3.51 8.53 12.45
C GLU A 283 -4.80 8.86 11.70
N SER A 284 -4.93 8.37 10.47
CA SER A 284 -6.20 8.36 9.75
C SER A 284 -6.79 6.95 9.83
N LEU A 285 -7.82 6.78 10.65
CA LEU A 285 -8.48 5.48 10.85
C LEU A 285 -9.38 5.06 9.69
N THR A 286 -9.32 5.72 8.54
CA THR A 286 -10.18 5.40 7.40
C THR A 286 -9.70 4.10 6.74
N PRO A 287 -10.51 3.02 6.71
CA PRO A 287 -10.18 1.82 5.97
C PRO A 287 -10.00 2.19 4.49
N ILE A 288 -8.95 1.68 3.86
CA ILE A 288 -8.71 1.86 2.42
C ILE A 288 -8.78 0.53 1.69
N SER A 289 -9.32 0.53 0.47
CA SER A 289 -9.12 -0.59 -0.45
C SER A 289 -7.62 -0.68 -0.80
N PRO A 290 -7.06 -1.88 -0.99
CA PRO A 290 -5.66 -2.04 -1.37
C PRO A 290 -5.33 -1.24 -2.65
N PRO A 291 -4.05 -0.90 -2.88
CA PRO A 291 -3.62 -0.02 -3.96
C PRO A 291 -3.65 -0.69 -5.35
N HIS A 292 -4.79 -1.23 -5.74
CA HIS A 292 -5.12 -1.46 -7.14
C HIS A 292 -5.98 -0.30 -7.62
N ARG A 293 -5.48 0.42 -8.62
CA ARG A 293 -6.27 1.40 -9.37
C ARG A 293 -7.55 0.70 -9.83
N LYS A 294 -8.71 1.09 -9.30
CA LYS A 294 -9.99 0.62 -9.84
C LYS A 294 -10.00 0.93 -11.34
N PRO A 295 -10.22 -0.05 -12.24
CA PRO A 295 -10.51 0.29 -13.62
C PRO A 295 -11.73 1.22 -13.63
N GLU A 296 -11.63 2.34 -14.33
CA GLU A 296 -12.75 3.26 -14.53
C GLU A 296 -13.84 2.49 -15.29
N GLY A 297 -14.93 2.16 -14.59
CA GLY A 297 -16.02 1.33 -15.07
C GLY A 297 -16.56 0.47 -13.94
N ALA A 298 -17.69 0.86 -13.35
CA ALA A 298 -18.38 0.04 -12.36
C ALA A 298 -18.93 -1.21 -13.06
N TYR A 299 -18.23 -2.34 -12.92
CA TYR A 299 -18.79 -3.64 -13.30
C TYR A 299 -19.80 -4.05 -12.22
N TYR A 300 -21.09 -4.01 -12.57
CA TYR A 300 -22.15 -4.60 -11.77
C TYR A 300 -22.17 -6.09 -12.06
N GLY A 301 -21.79 -6.93 -11.10
CA GLY A 301 -22.16 -8.34 -11.14
C GLY A 301 -22.86 -8.71 -9.85
N ALA A 302 -23.90 -9.53 -9.96
CA ALA A 302 -24.57 -10.11 -8.81
C ALA A 302 -24.04 -11.54 -8.64
N ALA A 303 -23.55 -11.88 -7.44
CA ALA A 303 -23.45 -13.27 -7.04
C ALA A 303 -24.66 -13.60 -6.17
N ILE A 304 -25.40 -14.62 -6.58
CA ILE A 304 -26.55 -15.12 -5.85
C ILE A 304 -26.16 -16.48 -5.31
N THR A 305 -26.13 -16.60 -3.98
CA THR A 305 -25.96 -17.87 -3.29
C THR A 305 -27.34 -18.41 -2.94
N LEU A 306 -27.71 -19.55 -3.52
CA LEU A 306 -28.96 -20.24 -3.25
C LEU A 306 -28.64 -21.53 -2.47
N SER A 307 -29.13 -21.63 -1.24
CA SER A 307 -29.12 -22.88 -0.49
C SER A 307 -30.47 -23.57 -0.68
N VAL A 308 -30.50 -24.65 -1.46
CA VAL A 308 -31.70 -25.47 -1.64
C VAL A 308 -31.73 -26.51 -0.52
N PHE A 309 -32.82 -26.62 0.23
CA PHE A 309 -32.97 -27.64 1.28
C PHE A 309 -33.85 -28.80 0.78
N ALA A 310 -33.32 -30.02 0.80
CA ALA A 310 -34.05 -31.20 0.36
C ALA A 310 -34.91 -31.77 1.50
N GLY A 311 -36.16 -31.32 1.61
CA GLY A 311 -37.31 -32.07 2.16
C GLY A 311 -37.35 -32.50 3.64
N GLN A 312 -36.23 -32.70 4.34
CA GLN A 312 -36.21 -33.06 5.76
C GLN A 312 -35.37 -32.08 6.59
N PRO A 313 -35.83 -31.69 7.80
CA PRO A 313 -35.06 -30.86 8.72
C PRO A 313 -33.70 -31.51 9.01
N GLY A 314 -32.60 -30.87 8.59
CA GLY A 314 -31.24 -31.33 8.83
C GLY A 314 -30.47 -31.84 7.60
N GLU A 315 -31.12 -32.07 6.45
CA GLU A 315 -30.39 -32.34 5.21
C GLU A 315 -29.87 -31.01 4.59
N ARG A 316 -28.54 -30.82 4.59
CA ARG A 316 -27.92 -29.78 3.75
C ARG A 316 -28.15 -30.14 2.29
N GLY A 317 -28.89 -29.33 1.55
CA GLY A 317 -28.98 -29.50 0.10
C GLY A 317 -27.94 -28.65 -0.65
N ALA A 318 -28.10 -28.57 -1.97
CA ALA A 318 -27.09 -28.00 -2.86
C ALA A 318 -26.97 -26.48 -2.70
N GLU A 319 -25.73 -25.98 -2.73
CA GLU A 319 -25.43 -24.55 -2.86
C GLU A 319 -25.21 -24.23 -4.35
N ILE A 320 -26.01 -23.33 -4.91
CA ILE A 320 -25.85 -22.86 -6.28
C ILE A 320 -25.42 -21.39 -6.24
N TYR A 321 -24.31 -21.11 -6.89
CA TYR A 321 -23.74 -19.78 -7.09
C TYR A 321 -23.96 -19.36 -8.53
N VAL A 322 -24.84 -18.40 -8.75
CA VAL A 322 -25.06 -17.79 -10.07
C VAL A 322 -24.34 -16.45 -10.11
N ILE A 323 -23.45 -16.29 -11.07
CA ILE A 323 -22.76 -15.02 -11.33
C ILE A 323 -23.12 -14.54 -12.72
N VAL A 324 -23.71 -13.35 -12.79
CA VAL A 324 -24.09 -12.71 -14.04
C VAL A 324 -23.29 -11.44 -14.22
N PHE A 325 -22.57 -11.32 -15.35
CA PHE A 325 -21.92 -10.10 -15.78
C PHE A 325 -22.65 -9.54 -17.02
N PRO A 326 -22.86 -8.21 -17.11
CA PRO A 326 -23.35 -7.59 -18.32
C PRO A 326 -22.44 -7.90 -19.52
N GLY A 327 -23.00 -8.54 -20.55
CA GLY A 327 -22.30 -8.83 -21.79
C GLY A 327 -21.48 -10.14 -21.81
N GLU A 328 -21.42 -10.90 -20.72
CA GLU A 328 -20.78 -12.22 -20.69
C GLU A 328 -21.80 -13.33 -20.36
N PRO A 329 -21.63 -14.58 -20.83
CA PRO A 329 -22.49 -15.69 -20.42
C PRO A 329 -22.55 -15.85 -18.89
N ALA A 330 -23.72 -16.20 -18.35
CA ALA A 330 -23.89 -16.44 -16.93
C ALA A 330 -23.05 -17.65 -16.51
N GLN A 331 -22.27 -17.48 -15.45
CA GLN A 331 -21.50 -18.58 -14.87
C GLN A 331 -22.24 -19.14 -13.67
N VAL A 332 -22.61 -20.41 -13.75
CA VAL A 332 -23.27 -21.12 -12.66
C VAL A 332 -22.31 -22.15 -12.10
N SER A 333 -21.92 -21.96 -10.85
CA SER A 333 -21.18 -22.97 -10.08
C SER A 333 -22.14 -23.59 -9.07
N TYR A 334 -22.09 -24.89 -8.88
CA TYR A 334 -22.92 -25.56 -7.87
C TYR A 334 -22.08 -26.55 -7.06
N LYS A 335 -22.45 -26.70 -5.79
CA LYS A 335 -21.88 -27.62 -4.84
C LYS A 335 -22.99 -28.48 -4.26
N ASP A 336 -22.99 -29.77 -4.60
CA ASP A 336 -23.96 -30.72 -4.05
C ASP A 336 -23.22 -31.82 -3.28
N ARG A 337 -23.39 -31.82 -1.96
CA ARG A 337 -22.84 -32.71 -0.91
C ARG A 337 -21.31 -32.93 -0.89
N SER A 338 -20.69 -33.26 -2.02
CA SER A 338 -19.24 -33.44 -2.20
C SER A 338 -18.71 -33.12 -3.61
N GLU A 339 -19.58 -32.86 -4.59
CA GLU A 339 -19.17 -32.58 -5.97
C GLU A 339 -19.34 -31.08 -6.30
N PHE A 340 -18.28 -30.49 -6.84
CA PHE A 340 -18.30 -29.17 -7.45
C PHE A 340 -18.48 -29.32 -8.96
N GLY A 341 -19.58 -28.79 -9.47
CA GLY A 341 -19.82 -28.70 -10.91
C GLY A 341 -19.85 -27.25 -11.39
N LYS A 342 -19.53 -27.06 -12.67
CA LYS A 342 -19.59 -25.76 -13.34
C LYS A 342 -20.39 -25.91 -14.64
N ALA A 343 -21.27 -24.95 -14.88
CA ALA A 343 -21.97 -24.79 -16.15
C ALA A 343 -21.91 -23.34 -16.61
N THR A 344 -21.64 -23.16 -17.90
CA THR A 344 -21.79 -21.86 -18.56
C THR A 344 -23.14 -21.84 -19.24
N LEU A 345 -24.00 -20.92 -18.81
CA LEU A 345 -25.33 -20.78 -19.39
C LEU A 345 -25.35 -19.54 -20.29
N PRO A 346 -25.85 -19.66 -21.54
CA PRO A 346 -25.96 -18.51 -22.41
C PRO A 346 -26.90 -17.49 -21.76
N LEU A 347 -26.47 -16.22 -21.73
CA LEU A 347 -27.37 -15.12 -21.41
C LEU A 347 -28.18 -14.77 -22.66
N ASP A 348 -29.49 -14.64 -22.49
CA ASP A 348 -30.33 -13.97 -23.47
C ASP A 348 -30.13 -12.45 -23.31
N PRO A 349 -29.52 -11.77 -24.29
CA PRO A 349 -29.22 -10.35 -24.20
C PRO A 349 -30.48 -9.47 -24.19
N ARG A 350 -31.66 -10.01 -24.53
CA ARG A 350 -32.92 -9.25 -24.53
C ARG A 350 -33.57 -9.21 -23.15
N THR A 351 -33.44 -10.28 -22.38
CA THR A 351 -34.09 -10.45 -21.07
C THR A 351 -33.09 -10.38 -19.92
N TYR A 352 -31.78 -10.33 -20.22
CA TYR A 352 -30.71 -10.56 -19.25
C TYR A 352 -30.94 -11.83 -18.42
N GLY A 353 -31.65 -12.80 -19.01
CA GLY A 353 -31.99 -14.06 -18.40
C GLY A 353 -31.04 -15.17 -18.85
N PHE A 354 -31.01 -16.26 -18.10
CA PHE A 354 -30.28 -17.47 -18.46
C PHE A 354 -31.20 -18.68 -18.31
N GLN A 355 -30.94 -19.74 -19.08
CA GLN A 355 -31.61 -21.03 -18.93
C GLN A 355 -30.63 -22.16 -19.23
N GLY A 356 -30.71 -23.24 -18.46
CA GLY A 356 -29.82 -24.39 -18.61
C GLY A 356 -30.27 -25.63 -17.86
N GLN A 357 -29.49 -26.69 -18.02
CA GLN A 357 -29.62 -27.93 -17.28
C GLN A 357 -28.35 -28.19 -16.47
N LEU A 358 -28.52 -28.55 -15.19
CA LEU A 358 -27.44 -28.96 -14.30
C LEU A 358 -27.59 -30.45 -13.94
N PRO A 359 -26.51 -31.22 -13.82
CA PRO A 359 -26.55 -32.59 -13.31
C PRO A 359 -27.19 -32.68 -11.91
N HIS A 360 -27.97 -33.73 -11.66
CA HIS A 360 -28.54 -34.03 -10.34
C HIS A 360 -27.84 -35.25 -9.71
N ASN A 361 -27.41 -35.15 -8.44
CA ASN A 361 -26.62 -36.22 -7.79
C ASN A 361 -27.34 -37.56 -7.62
N ARG A 362 -28.69 -37.57 -7.62
CA ARG A 362 -29.51 -38.80 -7.63
C ARG A 362 -29.81 -39.35 -9.04
N GLY A 363 -29.10 -38.86 -10.07
CA GLY A 363 -29.41 -39.09 -11.48
C GLY A 363 -30.44 -38.09 -12.02
N GLY A 364 -30.35 -37.79 -13.32
CA GLY A 364 -31.20 -36.80 -14.01
C GLY A 364 -30.56 -35.41 -14.11
N THR A 365 -31.36 -34.44 -14.58
CA THR A 365 -30.94 -33.04 -14.77
C THR A 365 -31.93 -32.08 -14.13
N ARG A 366 -31.44 -31.10 -13.38
CA ARG A 366 -32.22 -29.95 -12.88
C ARG A 366 -32.27 -28.90 -13.96
N ARG A 367 -33.43 -28.29 -14.19
CA ARG A 367 -33.51 -27.11 -15.06
C ARG A 367 -33.34 -25.87 -14.20
N VAL A 368 -32.44 -24.97 -14.60
CA VAL A 368 -32.23 -23.70 -13.91
C VAL A 368 -32.46 -22.59 -14.91
N TRP A 369 -33.24 -21.59 -14.52
CA TRP A 369 -33.35 -20.35 -15.27
C TRP A 369 -33.43 -19.17 -14.33
N GLY A 370 -33.05 -18.00 -14.82
CA GLY A 370 -33.22 -16.77 -14.08
C GLY A 370 -33.48 -15.61 -15.02
N THR A 371 -34.07 -14.54 -14.48
CA THR A 371 -34.33 -13.30 -15.20
C THR A 371 -33.94 -12.12 -14.33
N TYR A 372 -33.36 -11.09 -14.96
CA TYR A 372 -33.11 -9.82 -14.29
C TYR A 372 -34.33 -8.92 -14.44
N ASN A 373 -34.90 -8.47 -13.32
CA ASN A 373 -35.94 -7.47 -13.32
C ASN A 373 -35.29 -6.09 -13.13
N ALA A 374 -35.11 -5.37 -14.25
CA ALA A 374 -34.51 -4.04 -14.25
C ALA A 374 -35.30 -3.00 -13.41
N ASN A 375 -36.62 -3.15 -13.30
CA ASN A 375 -37.46 -2.21 -12.54
C ASN A 375 -37.29 -2.39 -11.02
N ALA A 376 -37.03 -3.62 -10.58
CA ALA A 376 -36.85 -3.96 -9.17
C ALA A 376 -35.36 -4.02 -8.76
N ASP A 377 -34.44 -3.88 -9.72
CA ASP A 377 -33.01 -4.11 -9.54
C ASP A 377 -32.74 -5.46 -8.83
N SER A 378 -33.44 -6.50 -9.27
CA SER A 378 -33.44 -7.82 -8.63
C SER A 378 -33.29 -8.93 -9.66
N PHE A 379 -32.61 -10.00 -9.27
CA PHE A 379 -32.61 -11.24 -10.04
C PHE A 379 -33.59 -12.24 -9.41
N GLU A 380 -34.37 -12.88 -10.27
CA GLU A 380 -35.19 -14.04 -9.91
C GLU A 380 -34.55 -15.28 -10.51
N VAL A 381 -34.30 -16.28 -9.67
CA VAL A 381 -33.77 -17.58 -10.10
C VAL A 381 -34.78 -18.66 -9.74
N HIS A 382 -35.02 -19.55 -10.69
CA HIS A 382 -35.89 -20.70 -10.58
C HIS A 382 -35.09 -21.97 -10.83
N ILE A 383 -35.33 -22.96 -9.98
CA ILE A 383 -34.74 -24.30 -10.08
C ILE A 383 -35.89 -25.29 -10.10
N GLU A 384 -35.94 -26.11 -11.16
CA GLU A 384 -36.89 -27.22 -11.30
C GLU A 384 -36.15 -28.52 -10.96
N GLU A 385 -36.52 -29.12 -9.84
CA GLU A 385 -35.98 -30.38 -9.33
C GLU A 385 -36.76 -31.58 -9.91
N PRO A 386 -36.08 -32.62 -10.44
CA PRO A 386 -36.76 -33.82 -10.96
C PRO A 386 -37.66 -34.46 -9.91
N GLY A 387 -38.95 -34.60 -10.23
CA GLY A 387 -39.94 -35.24 -9.35
C GLY A 387 -40.46 -34.36 -8.21
N VAL A 388 -40.11 -33.06 -8.18
CA VAL A 388 -40.62 -32.10 -7.20
C VAL A 388 -41.35 -30.98 -7.95
N ASN A 389 -42.68 -30.94 -7.84
CA ASN A 389 -43.53 -29.88 -8.42
C ASN A 389 -43.51 -28.59 -7.57
N ILE A 390 -42.32 -28.12 -7.19
CA ILE A 390 -42.17 -26.87 -6.42
C ILE A 390 -41.26 -25.94 -7.22
N LEU A 391 -41.87 -24.92 -7.82
CA LEU A 391 -41.15 -23.72 -8.24
C LEU A 391 -40.89 -22.91 -6.97
N THR A 392 -39.63 -22.84 -6.53
CA THR A 392 -39.24 -21.90 -5.47
C THR A 392 -38.70 -20.64 -6.14
N PRO A 393 -39.51 -19.58 -6.32
CA PRO A 393 -38.98 -18.29 -6.75
C PRO A 393 -38.10 -17.74 -5.62
N VAL A 394 -36.84 -17.43 -5.93
CA VAL A 394 -35.97 -16.67 -5.02
C VAL A 394 -35.77 -15.30 -5.60
N THR A 395 -36.48 -14.31 -5.04
CA THR A 395 -36.33 -12.91 -5.40
C THR A 395 -35.25 -12.29 -4.53
N CYS A 396 -34.08 -12.02 -5.11
CA CYS A 396 -33.03 -11.25 -4.43
C CYS A 396 -33.21 -9.77 -4.71
N ALA A 397 -33.99 -9.08 -3.85
CA ALA A 397 -33.86 -7.64 -3.69
C ALA A 397 -32.55 -7.32 -2.94
N LYS A 398 -32.04 -6.10 -3.13
CA LYS A 398 -30.78 -5.50 -2.64
C LYS A 398 -30.49 -5.56 -1.12
N GLN A 399 -30.64 -6.72 -0.47
CA GLN A 399 -30.34 -6.98 0.94
C GLN A 399 -29.48 -8.24 1.14
N ALA A 400 -28.48 -8.45 0.29
CA ALA A 400 -27.32 -9.27 0.62
C ALA A 400 -26.13 -8.33 0.85
N GLY A 401 -25.86 -8.01 2.12
CA GLY A 401 -24.56 -7.44 2.53
C GLY A 401 -24.46 -5.94 2.80
N ALA A 402 -25.50 -5.28 3.33
CA ALA A 402 -25.32 -4.01 4.04
C ALA A 402 -25.56 -4.23 5.54
N VAL A 403 -24.49 -4.52 6.31
CA VAL A 403 -24.53 -4.37 7.77
C VAL A 403 -24.50 -2.87 8.08
N ILE A 404 -25.68 -2.24 8.04
CA ILE A 404 -25.87 -0.90 8.60
C ILE A 404 -26.09 -1.07 10.10
N ARG A 405 -25.05 -0.87 10.91
CA ARG A 405 -25.23 -0.62 12.35
C ARG A 405 -25.94 0.72 12.49
N LYS A 406 -27.24 0.68 12.79
CA LYS A 406 -28.04 1.84 13.19
C LYS A 406 -27.52 2.33 14.55
N ALA A 407 -26.79 3.44 14.57
CA ALA A 407 -26.56 4.20 15.80
C ALA A 407 -27.93 4.76 16.24
N LYS A 408 -28.40 4.32 17.40
CA LYS A 408 -29.60 4.85 18.05
C LYS A 408 -29.18 6.17 18.71
N LYS A 409 -29.85 7.28 18.36
CA LYS A 409 -29.77 8.54 19.10
C LYS A 409 -30.16 8.28 20.56
N MET A 410 -29.24 8.54 21.48
CA MET A 410 -29.46 9.32 22.70
C MET A 410 -28.38 10.38 22.75
#